data_AF-A0A9X2RSM0-F1
#
_entry.id   AF-A0A9X2RSM0-F1
#
_cell.length_a   1.000
_cell.length_b   1.000
_cell.length_c   1.000
_cell.angle_alpha   90.00
_cell.angle_beta   90.00
_cell.angle_gamma   90.00
#
_symmetry.space_group_name_H-M   'P 1'
#
loop_
_entity.id
_entity.type
_entity.pdbx_description
1 polymer ?
#
loop_
_entity_poly.entity_id
_entity_poly.type
_entity_poly.pdbx_seq_one_letter_code
_entity_poly.pdbx_strand_id
1 'polypeptide(L)'
;MTDPVRFRFPVKGEVAVFRGGHYRARGAVGLWPCAELLPGPGRPAPDGLAPREAADGSVGYPVAPERLDAWDAVTWTFRWRGELFECTAATPTTFSGNYLGSDEDFAKEHLKRRVIGYRGVFPRDDVTELKLHREDLLQPLHALVRRLPEVDHFRPKAYAVHRGRTYPAAAEADASGLIALTTGDDRPENLVADPRDPDAGRFLAAPEQLDAWYRTHWTFYWQRGPFDAVGTVDGRIKGVYTGGSWGFANYKNLTHEPSPGAYTRYTVTVDLDGVTDLEQHRTDLLATQRESRRGGDAARSADG
;
A
#
# COMPACT_ATOMS: atom_id res chain seq x y z
N MET A 1 -26.50 -21.35 -24.48
CA MET A 1 -26.28 -19.90 -24.61
C MET A 1 -26.69 -19.27 -23.28
N THR A 2 -25.75 -18.76 -22.51
CA THR A 2 -25.94 -18.31 -21.12
C THR A 2 -26.66 -16.96 -21.13
N ASP A 3 -27.89 -16.88 -20.62
CA ASP A 3 -28.70 -15.65 -20.61
C ASP A 3 -28.09 -14.55 -19.70
N PRO A 4 -27.66 -13.41 -20.27
CA PRO A 4 -27.10 -12.28 -19.54
C PRO A 4 -28.01 -11.57 -18.53
N VAL A 5 -29.35 -11.76 -18.56
CA VAL A 5 -30.27 -11.08 -17.61
C VAL A 5 -30.13 -11.71 -16.21
N ARG A 6 -29.53 -12.91 -16.13
CA ARG A 6 -29.22 -13.62 -14.89
C ARG A 6 -27.76 -13.50 -14.46
N PHE A 7 -27.02 -12.49 -14.93
CA PHE A 7 -25.63 -12.36 -14.51
C PHE A 7 -25.52 -12.03 -13.02
N ARG A 8 -24.90 -12.96 -12.28
CA ARG A 8 -24.47 -12.75 -10.89
C ARG A 8 -23.39 -11.67 -10.76
N PHE A 9 -22.82 -11.21 -11.87
CA PHE A 9 -21.65 -10.35 -11.91
C PHE A 9 -21.99 -9.01 -12.60
N PRO A 10 -21.38 -7.89 -12.17
CA PRO A 10 -21.51 -6.62 -12.86
C PRO A 10 -20.91 -6.68 -14.27
N VAL A 11 -21.34 -5.76 -15.13
CA VAL A 11 -20.83 -5.59 -16.51
C VAL A 11 -19.37 -5.15 -16.52
N LYS A 12 -18.95 -4.39 -15.50
CA LYS A 12 -17.58 -3.98 -15.26
C LYS A 12 -17.40 -3.71 -13.76
N GLY A 13 -16.20 -3.95 -13.25
CA GLY A 13 -15.82 -3.62 -11.87
C GLY A 13 -15.11 -4.79 -11.20
N GLU A 14 -15.02 -4.75 -9.88
CA GLU A 14 -14.40 -5.82 -9.10
C GLU A 14 -15.45 -6.68 -8.41
N VAL A 15 -15.15 -7.96 -8.26
CA VAL A 15 -16.01 -8.93 -7.58
C VAL A 15 -15.16 -9.81 -6.68
N ALA A 16 -15.68 -10.14 -5.51
CA ALA A 16 -14.99 -10.99 -4.56
C ALA A 16 -15.88 -12.12 -4.10
N VAL A 17 -15.28 -13.27 -3.80
CA VAL A 17 -15.94 -14.41 -3.17
C VAL A 17 -15.50 -14.47 -1.71
N PHE A 18 -16.46 -14.44 -0.80
CA PHE A 18 -16.23 -14.52 0.64
C PHE A 18 -17.15 -15.58 1.22
N ARG A 19 -16.57 -16.66 1.76
CA ARG A 19 -17.28 -17.82 2.32
C ARG A 19 -18.32 -18.39 1.34
N GLY A 20 -17.94 -18.50 0.06
CA GLY A 20 -18.81 -18.94 -1.03
C GLY A 20 -19.85 -17.90 -1.51
N GLY A 21 -20.01 -16.77 -0.82
CA GLY A 21 -20.86 -15.65 -1.26
C GLY A 21 -20.15 -14.77 -2.28
N HIS A 22 -20.81 -14.42 -3.38
CA HIS A 22 -20.23 -13.57 -4.44
C HIS A 22 -20.65 -12.13 -4.27
N TYR A 23 -19.75 -11.17 -4.10
CA TYR A 23 -20.08 -9.77 -3.83
C TYR A 23 -19.50 -8.87 -4.91
N ARG A 24 -20.11 -7.70 -5.14
CA ARG A 24 -19.36 -6.59 -5.74
C ARG A 24 -18.29 -6.17 -4.73
N ALA A 25 -17.12 -5.80 -5.23
CA ALA A 25 -16.00 -5.40 -4.41
C ALA A 25 -15.38 -4.10 -4.94
N ARG A 26 -14.53 -3.50 -4.12
CA ARG A 26 -13.55 -2.48 -4.49
C ARG A 26 -12.39 -2.54 -3.49
N GLY A 27 -11.26 -1.91 -3.79
CA GLY A 27 -10.24 -1.65 -2.77
C GLY A 27 -10.78 -0.79 -1.61
N ALA A 28 -10.54 -1.21 -0.36
CA ALA A 28 -10.99 -0.48 0.82
C ALA A 28 -10.11 0.75 1.05
N VAL A 29 -10.62 1.93 0.71
CA VAL A 29 -9.88 3.21 0.83
C VAL A 29 -9.39 3.42 2.26
N GLY A 30 -8.09 3.66 2.43
CA GLY A 30 -7.45 3.88 3.74
C GLY A 30 -7.29 2.63 4.60
N LEU A 31 -7.68 1.44 4.11
CA LEU A 31 -7.51 0.15 4.79
C LEU A 31 -6.75 -0.84 3.92
N TRP A 32 -5.88 -0.35 3.04
CA TRP A 32 -5.03 -1.20 2.22
C TRP A 32 -4.25 -2.19 3.13
N PRO A 33 -4.21 -3.49 2.80
CA PRO A 33 -4.59 -4.15 1.54
C PRO A 33 -6.03 -4.71 1.48
N CYS A 34 -6.95 -4.28 2.35
CA CYS A 34 -8.29 -4.88 2.42
C CYS A 34 -9.14 -4.62 1.17
N ALA A 35 -9.99 -5.59 0.82
CA ALA A 35 -11.11 -5.38 -0.09
C ALA A 35 -12.33 -4.89 0.70
N GLU A 36 -13.23 -4.18 0.05
CA GLU A 36 -14.51 -3.76 0.61
C GLU A 36 -15.64 -4.45 -0.14
N LEU A 37 -16.40 -5.30 0.56
CA LEU A 37 -17.55 -5.99 -0.01
C LEU A 37 -18.76 -5.07 -0.02
N LEU A 38 -19.50 -5.06 -1.14
CA LEU A 38 -20.66 -4.22 -1.37
C LEU A 38 -21.90 -5.11 -1.65
N PRO A 39 -22.66 -5.50 -0.61
CA PRO A 39 -23.91 -6.23 -0.78
C PRO A 39 -24.91 -5.42 -1.62
N GLY A 40 -25.57 -6.08 -2.56
CA GLY A 40 -26.67 -5.46 -3.31
C GLY A 40 -27.90 -5.20 -2.42
N PRO A 41 -28.83 -4.33 -2.85
CA PRO A 41 -30.07 -4.08 -2.13
C PRO A 41 -30.83 -5.37 -1.80
N GLY A 42 -31.30 -5.49 -0.55
CA GLY A 42 -32.04 -6.68 -0.08
C GLY A 42 -31.18 -7.91 0.22
N ARG A 43 -29.86 -7.83 0.04
CA ARG A 43 -28.95 -8.90 0.45
C ARG A 43 -28.49 -8.69 1.89
N PRO A 44 -28.43 -9.74 2.73
CA PRO A 44 -27.92 -9.62 4.08
C PRO A 44 -26.45 -9.19 4.09
N ALA A 45 -26.05 -8.56 5.20
CA ALA A 45 -24.65 -8.27 5.49
C ALA A 45 -23.81 -9.55 5.44
N PRO A 46 -22.54 -9.51 5.01
CA PRO A 46 -21.67 -10.67 5.07
C PRO A 46 -21.39 -11.06 6.53
N ASP A 47 -21.57 -12.33 6.85
CA ASP A 47 -21.46 -12.82 8.23
C ASP A 47 -20.06 -12.57 8.83
N GLY A 48 -20.02 -11.95 10.02
CA GLY A 48 -18.80 -11.71 10.77
C GLY A 48 -17.90 -10.60 10.19
N LEU A 49 -18.47 -9.65 9.45
CA LEU A 49 -17.83 -8.40 9.07
C LEU A 49 -18.59 -7.22 9.65
N ALA A 50 -17.87 -6.24 10.19
CA ALA A 50 -18.46 -4.99 10.66
C ALA A 50 -18.67 -4.04 9.45
N PRO A 51 -19.81 -3.32 9.39
CA PRO A 51 -20.03 -2.31 8.37
C PRO A 51 -19.10 -1.12 8.59
N ARG A 52 -18.71 -0.47 7.48
CA ARG A 52 -17.96 0.78 7.46
C ARG A 52 -18.61 1.74 6.48
N GLU A 53 -18.79 2.97 6.89
CA GLU A 53 -19.20 4.06 6.00
C GLU A 53 -17.97 4.67 5.33
N ALA A 54 -17.97 4.70 4.00
CA ALA A 54 -16.96 5.37 3.21
C ALA A 54 -17.27 6.88 3.08
N ALA A 55 -16.29 7.66 2.65
CA ALA A 55 -16.44 9.13 2.52
C ALA A 55 -17.52 9.56 1.52
N ASP A 56 -17.92 8.67 0.60
CA ASP A 56 -19.02 8.87 -0.34
C ASP A 56 -20.40 8.50 0.24
N GLY A 57 -20.48 8.15 1.54
CA GLY A 57 -21.69 7.73 2.24
C GLY A 57 -22.12 6.29 1.96
N SER A 58 -21.36 5.53 1.15
CA SER A 58 -21.66 4.13 0.91
C SER A 58 -21.22 3.25 2.09
N VAL A 59 -22.04 2.25 2.42
CA VAL A 59 -21.72 1.27 3.46
C VAL A 59 -21.11 0.03 2.82
N GLY A 60 -19.85 -0.24 3.16
CA GLY A 60 -19.12 -1.42 2.74
C GLY A 60 -18.70 -2.28 3.93
N TYR A 61 -18.16 -3.46 3.63
CA TYR A 61 -17.70 -4.42 4.63
C TYR A 61 -16.24 -4.79 4.34
N PRO A 62 -15.27 -4.14 5.02
CA PRO A 62 -13.86 -4.42 4.82
C PRO A 62 -13.52 -5.87 5.17
N VAL A 63 -12.72 -6.51 4.32
CA VAL A 63 -12.26 -7.88 4.49
C VAL A 63 -10.79 -7.98 4.09
N ALA A 64 -10.01 -8.63 4.95
CA ALA A 64 -8.60 -8.90 4.68
C ALA A 64 -8.49 -9.91 3.51
N PRO A 65 -7.51 -9.75 2.60
CA PRO A 65 -7.36 -10.62 1.43
C PRO A 65 -7.31 -12.11 1.77
N GLU A 66 -6.71 -12.47 2.90
CA GLU A 66 -6.52 -13.87 3.34
C GLU A 66 -7.85 -14.57 3.68
N ARG A 67 -8.93 -13.79 3.85
CA ARG A 67 -10.28 -14.30 4.13
C ARG A 67 -11.14 -14.41 2.87
N LEU A 68 -10.63 -13.96 1.72
CA LEU A 68 -11.32 -14.07 0.43
C LEU A 68 -11.01 -15.40 -0.24
N ASP A 69 -12.04 -16.01 -0.82
CA ASP A 69 -11.88 -17.20 -1.66
C ASP A 69 -11.41 -16.81 -3.08
N ALA A 70 -11.79 -15.61 -3.56
CA ALA A 70 -11.37 -15.03 -4.83
C ALA A 70 -11.59 -13.51 -4.85
N TRP A 71 -10.85 -12.79 -5.68
CA TRP A 71 -11.10 -11.38 -6.01
C TRP A 71 -10.65 -11.12 -7.44
N ASP A 72 -11.60 -10.77 -8.30
CA ASP A 72 -11.38 -10.57 -9.74
C ASP A 72 -11.81 -9.18 -10.18
N ALA A 73 -11.03 -8.54 -11.07
CA ALA A 73 -11.55 -7.52 -11.96
C ALA A 73 -12.30 -8.21 -13.10
N VAL A 74 -13.55 -7.82 -13.32
CA VAL A 74 -14.41 -8.37 -14.37
C VAL A 74 -14.68 -7.33 -15.45
N THR A 75 -14.57 -7.77 -16.69
CA THR A 75 -15.02 -7.01 -17.87
C THR A 75 -15.72 -7.94 -18.83
N TRP A 76 -16.69 -7.42 -19.57
CA TRP A 76 -17.37 -8.17 -20.61
C TRP A 76 -17.03 -7.59 -21.98
N THR A 77 -16.84 -8.44 -22.98
CA THR A 77 -16.75 -8.01 -24.38
C THR A 77 -17.81 -8.69 -25.21
N PHE A 78 -18.21 -8.07 -26.30
CA PHE A 78 -19.13 -8.67 -27.26
C PHE A 78 -18.85 -8.19 -28.68
N ARG A 79 -19.48 -8.83 -29.65
CA ARG A 79 -19.46 -8.42 -31.05
C ARG A 79 -20.81 -7.96 -31.55
N TRP A 80 -20.80 -6.95 -32.41
CA TRP A 80 -21.96 -6.52 -33.17
C TRP A 80 -21.53 -6.25 -34.61
N ARG A 81 -22.18 -6.92 -35.58
CA ARG A 81 -21.78 -6.90 -37.00
C ARG A 81 -20.30 -7.26 -37.25
N GLY A 82 -19.75 -8.20 -36.46
CA GLY A 82 -18.34 -8.63 -36.55
C GLY A 82 -17.35 -7.76 -35.77
N GLU A 83 -17.75 -6.56 -35.37
CA GLU A 83 -16.92 -5.58 -34.69
C GLU A 83 -16.92 -5.76 -33.17
N LEU A 84 -15.77 -5.53 -32.51
CA LEU A 84 -15.54 -5.83 -31.10
C LEU A 84 -15.81 -4.62 -30.19
N PHE A 85 -16.47 -4.88 -29.06
CA PHE A 85 -16.83 -3.88 -28.06
C PHE A 85 -16.50 -4.33 -26.63
N GLU A 86 -16.05 -3.39 -25.80
CA GLU A 86 -16.04 -3.50 -24.35
C GLU A 86 -17.43 -3.14 -23.82
N CYS A 87 -18.08 -4.05 -23.10
CA CYS A 87 -19.38 -3.80 -22.51
C CYS A 87 -19.29 -2.80 -21.35
N THR A 88 -20.13 -1.78 -21.37
CA THR A 88 -20.21 -0.72 -20.36
C THR A 88 -21.51 -0.75 -19.58
N ALA A 89 -22.59 -1.25 -20.17
CA ALA A 89 -23.87 -1.45 -19.51
C ALA A 89 -24.67 -2.54 -20.24
N ALA A 90 -25.56 -3.19 -19.50
CA ALA A 90 -26.50 -4.16 -20.02
C ALA A 90 -27.87 -3.90 -19.40
N THR A 91 -28.90 -3.88 -20.23
CA THR A 91 -30.31 -3.84 -19.82
C THR A 91 -30.99 -5.13 -20.30
N PRO A 92 -32.27 -5.39 -19.95
CA PRO A 92 -32.98 -6.54 -20.45
C PRO A 92 -33.04 -6.62 -21.99
N THR A 93 -33.02 -5.47 -22.69
CA THR A 93 -33.23 -5.41 -24.15
C THR A 93 -32.00 -4.94 -24.93
N THR A 94 -30.99 -4.36 -24.28
CA THR A 94 -29.84 -3.75 -24.98
C THR A 94 -28.51 -3.96 -24.28
N PHE A 95 -27.44 -3.94 -25.06
CA PHE A 95 -26.07 -3.77 -24.58
C PHE A 95 -25.52 -2.41 -24.99
N SER A 96 -24.74 -1.78 -24.12
CA SER A 96 -23.94 -0.61 -24.46
C SER A 96 -22.46 -0.96 -24.39
N GLY A 97 -21.66 -0.48 -25.34
CA GLY A 97 -20.23 -0.77 -25.32
C GLY A 97 -19.35 0.28 -25.99
N ASN A 98 -18.12 0.40 -25.49
CA ASN A 98 -17.06 1.18 -26.12
C ASN A 98 -16.45 0.35 -27.25
N TYR A 99 -16.24 0.97 -28.40
CA TYR A 99 -15.65 0.32 -29.56
C TYR A 99 -14.17 -0.01 -29.31
N LEU A 100 -13.78 -1.26 -29.57
CA LEU A 100 -12.40 -1.73 -29.46
C LEU A 100 -11.78 -2.08 -30.81
N GLY A 101 -12.55 -2.00 -31.90
CA GLY A 101 -12.04 -2.24 -33.24
C GLY A 101 -11.27 -1.05 -33.82
N SER A 102 -10.69 -1.26 -34.99
CA SER A 102 -9.85 -0.29 -35.69
C SER A 102 -10.48 0.25 -36.98
N ASP A 103 -11.69 -0.19 -37.35
CA ASP A 103 -12.40 0.30 -38.54
C ASP A 103 -13.06 1.65 -38.24
N GLU A 104 -12.42 2.73 -38.69
CA GLU A 104 -12.92 4.08 -38.48
C GLU A 104 -14.19 4.39 -39.26
N ASP A 105 -14.36 3.81 -40.45
CA ASP A 105 -15.49 4.13 -41.32
C ASP A 105 -16.75 3.48 -40.74
N PHE A 106 -16.64 2.22 -40.32
CA PHE A 106 -17.65 1.56 -39.50
C PHE A 106 -18.01 2.40 -38.26
N ALA A 107 -17.01 2.88 -37.53
CA ALA A 107 -17.22 3.63 -36.30
C ALA A 107 -17.95 4.95 -36.55
N LYS A 108 -17.60 5.68 -37.63
CA LYS A 108 -18.25 6.94 -38.02
C LYS A 108 -19.69 6.71 -38.50
N GLU A 109 -19.95 5.61 -39.22
CA GLU A 109 -21.27 5.30 -39.77
C GLU A 109 -22.26 4.84 -38.69
N HIS A 110 -21.82 4.01 -37.75
CA HIS A 110 -22.74 3.28 -36.86
C HIS A 110 -22.70 3.70 -35.39
N LEU A 111 -21.69 4.46 -34.96
CA LEU A 111 -21.45 4.72 -33.53
C LEU A 111 -21.46 6.20 -33.19
N LYS A 112 -21.73 6.49 -31.91
CA LYS A 112 -21.66 7.85 -31.38
C LYS A 112 -20.23 8.16 -30.94
N ARG A 113 -19.63 9.19 -31.53
CA ARG A 113 -18.32 9.71 -31.11
C ARG A 113 -18.38 10.29 -29.69
N ARG A 114 -17.34 10.01 -28.90
CA ARG A 114 -17.11 10.53 -27.55
C ARG A 114 -15.78 11.28 -27.51
N VAL A 115 -15.46 11.88 -26.35
CA VAL A 115 -14.17 12.55 -26.12
C VAL A 115 -13.01 11.56 -26.34
N ILE A 116 -13.20 10.32 -25.90
CA ILE A 116 -12.25 9.21 -26.08
C ILE A 116 -13.02 8.10 -26.80
N GLY A 117 -12.80 7.97 -28.12
CA GLY A 117 -13.31 6.88 -28.94
C GLY A 117 -14.80 6.95 -29.34
N TYR A 118 -15.36 5.77 -29.65
CA TYR A 118 -16.74 5.60 -30.13
C TYR A 118 -17.53 4.66 -29.21
N ARG A 119 -18.83 4.91 -29.06
CA ARG A 119 -19.72 4.10 -28.22
C ARG A 119 -21.03 3.82 -28.96
N GLY A 120 -21.56 2.61 -28.80
CA GLY A 120 -22.86 2.21 -29.33
C GLY A 120 -23.80 1.62 -28.27
N VAL A 121 -25.08 1.52 -28.66
CA VAL A 121 -26.13 0.81 -27.93
C VAL A 121 -26.79 -0.13 -28.93
N PHE A 122 -26.83 -1.41 -28.61
CA PHE A 122 -27.16 -2.49 -29.55
C PHE A 122 -28.33 -3.31 -29.01
N PRO A 123 -29.30 -3.70 -29.84
CA PRO A 123 -30.30 -4.69 -29.48
C PRO A 123 -29.61 -5.98 -29.02
N ARG A 124 -30.13 -6.58 -27.96
CA ARG A 124 -29.53 -7.77 -27.37
C ARG A 124 -29.43 -8.94 -28.35
N ASP A 125 -30.44 -9.12 -29.19
CA ASP A 125 -30.54 -10.24 -30.13
C ASP A 125 -29.56 -10.10 -31.31
N ASP A 126 -29.02 -8.91 -31.54
CA ASP A 126 -28.01 -8.65 -32.57
C ASP A 126 -26.56 -8.86 -32.06
N VAL A 127 -26.39 -9.00 -30.75
CA VAL A 127 -25.09 -9.14 -30.12
C VAL A 127 -24.64 -10.60 -30.13
N THR A 128 -23.39 -10.80 -30.54
CA THR A 128 -22.74 -12.11 -30.66
C THR A 128 -21.48 -12.16 -29.80
N GLU A 129 -20.90 -13.35 -29.61
CA GLU A 129 -19.63 -13.55 -28.91
C GLU A 129 -19.50 -12.84 -27.54
N LEU A 130 -20.56 -12.83 -26.74
CA LEU A 130 -20.50 -12.28 -25.40
C LEU A 130 -19.56 -13.11 -24.51
N LYS A 131 -18.45 -12.51 -24.07
CA LYS A 131 -17.37 -13.14 -23.30
C LYS A 131 -17.10 -12.37 -22.02
N LEU A 132 -16.96 -13.10 -20.92
CA LEU A 132 -16.49 -12.58 -19.63
C LEU A 132 -14.98 -12.74 -19.55
N HIS A 133 -14.29 -11.68 -19.19
CA HIS A 133 -12.88 -11.68 -18.82
C HIS A 133 -12.76 -11.50 -17.31
N ARG A 134 -11.83 -12.24 -16.72
CA ARG A 134 -11.50 -12.16 -15.29
C ARG A 134 -10.00 -11.98 -15.16
N GLU A 135 -9.61 -10.99 -14.38
CA GLU A 135 -8.24 -10.76 -13.98
C GLU A 135 -8.16 -10.93 -12.46
N ASP A 136 -7.34 -11.87 -12.01
CA ASP A 136 -7.14 -12.17 -10.60
C ASP A 136 -6.40 -11.02 -9.90
N LEU A 137 -7.04 -10.42 -8.91
CA LEU A 137 -6.49 -9.36 -8.08
C LEU A 137 -5.90 -9.90 -6.77
N LEU A 138 -6.30 -11.09 -6.35
CA LEU A 138 -5.94 -11.67 -5.07
C LEU A 138 -4.51 -12.21 -5.06
N GLN A 139 -4.10 -12.96 -6.09
CA GLN A 139 -2.74 -13.51 -6.15
C GLN A 139 -1.65 -12.45 -6.25
N PRO A 140 -1.76 -11.43 -7.15
CA PRO A 140 -0.80 -10.33 -7.17
C PRO A 140 -0.72 -9.58 -5.84
N LEU A 141 -1.87 -9.38 -5.18
CA LEU A 141 -1.92 -8.72 -3.88
C LEU A 141 -1.27 -9.56 -2.78
N HIS A 142 -1.51 -10.87 -2.72
CA HIS A 142 -0.83 -11.76 -1.78
C HIS A 142 0.68 -11.75 -2.00
N ALA A 143 1.13 -11.76 -3.26
CA ALA A 143 2.55 -11.64 -3.58
C ALA A 143 3.12 -10.31 -3.07
N LEU A 144 2.41 -9.20 -3.29
CA LEU A 144 2.81 -7.88 -2.80
C LEU A 144 2.87 -7.82 -1.27
N VAL A 145 1.85 -8.31 -0.57
CA VAL A 145 1.80 -8.33 0.91
C VAL A 145 2.92 -9.19 1.49
N ARG A 146 3.22 -10.35 0.90
CA ARG A 146 4.37 -11.19 1.32
C ARG A 146 5.71 -10.49 1.14
N ARG A 147 5.82 -9.59 0.17
CA ARG A 147 7.03 -8.80 -0.06
C ARG A 147 7.11 -7.56 0.82
N LEU A 148 6.04 -7.10 1.48
CA LEU A 148 6.10 -5.94 2.37
C LEU A 148 7.14 -6.09 3.50
N PRO A 149 7.26 -7.25 4.18
CA PRO A 149 8.35 -7.50 5.12
C PRO A 149 9.75 -7.39 4.48
N GLU A 150 9.90 -7.75 3.20
CA GLU A 150 11.14 -7.60 2.42
C GLU A 150 11.39 -6.12 2.06
N VAL A 151 10.33 -5.37 1.75
CA VAL A 151 10.28 -3.90 1.56
C VAL A 151 10.76 -3.16 2.79
N ASP A 152 10.39 -3.61 3.97
CA ASP A 152 10.81 -3.02 5.24
C ASP A 152 12.08 -3.66 5.84
N HIS A 153 12.77 -4.58 5.16
CA HIS A 153 13.92 -5.27 5.74
C HIS A 153 15.11 -4.34 5.98
N PHE A 154 15.49 -3.55 4.95
CA PHE A 154 16.62 -2.61 5.04
C PHE A 154 16.24 -1.23 5.57
N ARG A 155 14.96 -1.01 5.87
CA ARG A 155 14.51 0.26 6.42
C ARG A 155 15.07 0.43 7.84
N PRO A 156 15.57 1.61 8.20
CA PRO A 156 16.00 1.85 9.57
C PRO A 156 14.86 1.65 10.56
N LYS A 157 15.13 0.93 11.65
CA LYS A 157 14.17 0.60 12.72
C LYS A 157 14.77 0.96 14.06
N ALA A 158 13.93 1.39 15.00
CA ALA A 158 14.36 1.64 16.37
C ALA A 158 13.80 0.57 17.30
N TYR A 159 14.61 0.22 18.29
CA TYR A 159 14.34 -0.81 19.27
C TYR A 159 14.74 -0.32 20.65
N ALA A 160 14.01 -0.73 21.66
CA ALA A 160 14.37 -0.51 23.05
C ALA A 160 14.36 -1.83 23.81
N VAL A 161 15.30 -1.96 24.75
CA VAL A 161 15.39 -3.09 25.66
C VAL A 161 14.87 -2.63 27.01
N HIS A 162 13.87 -3.32 27.52
CA HIS A 162 13.32 -3.09 28.85
C HIS A 162 13.30 -4.42 29.61
N ARG A 163 14.04 -4.48 30.72
CA ARG A 163 14.22 -5.68 31.57
C ARG A 163 14.64 -6.91 30.75
N GLY A 164 15.62 -6.72 29.86
CA GLY A 164 16.17 -7.77 29.00
C GLY A 164 15.29 -8.20 27.82
N ARG A 165 14.10 -7.60 27.63
CA ARG A 165 13.24 -7.84 26.46
C ARG A 165 13.35 -6.72 25.45
N THR A 166 13.46 -7.07 24.17
CA THR A 166 13.57 -6.10 23.07
C THR A 166 12.20 -5.85 22.45
N TYR A 167 11.84 -4.59 22.29
CA TYR A 167 10.59 -4.14 21.67
C TYR A 167 10.89 -3.16 20.53
N PRO A 168 10.10 -3.18 19.44
CA PRO A 168 10.05 -2.06 18.50
C PRO A 168 9.75 -0.76 19.24
N ALA A 169 10.47 0.30 18.92
CA ALA A 169 10.37 1.58 19.60
C ALA A 169 10.33 2.76 18.61
N ALA A 170 9.86 3.91 19.08
CA ALA A 170 10.04 5.16 18.37
C ALA A 170 11.54 5.49 18.25
N ALA A 171 11.93 6.13 17.15
CA ALA A 171 13.31 6.57 16.93
C ALA A 171 13.65 7.88 17.66
N GLU A 172 12.63 8.58 18.16
CA GLU A 172 12.74 9.82 18.92
C GLU A 172 11.82 9.76 20.14
N ALA A 173 12.19 10.47 21.19
CA ALA A 173 11.32 10.67 22.34
C ALA A 173 10.28 11.76 22.01
N ASP A 174 9.11 11.69 22.62
CA ASP A 174 8.09 12.72 22.47
C ASP A 174 8.48 14.04 23.16
N ALA A 175 7.58 15.04 23.11
CA ALA A 175 7.82 16.33 23.75
C ALA A 175 7.99 16.26 25.29
N SER A 176 7.53 15.19 25.93
CA SER A 176 7.73 14.90 27.35
C SER A 176 8.99 14.09 27.62
N GLY A 177 9.70 13.68 26.56
CA GLY A 177 10.90 12.85 26.64
C GLY A 177 10.61 11.37 26.88
N LEU A 178 9.39 10.91 26.61
CA LEU A 178 9.01 9.51 26.69
C LEU A 178 9.16 8.82 25.33
N ILE A 179 9.54 7.55 25.36
CA ILE A 179 9.77 6.72 24.18
C ILE A 179 8.61 5.73 24.05
N ALA A 180 7.93 5.75 22.91
CA ALA A 180 6.87 4.80 22.62
C ALA A 180 7.46 3.43 22.24
N LEU A 181 6.95 2.37 22.86
CA LEU A 181 7.26 0.97 22.56
C LEU A 181 6.00 0.27 22.06
N THR A 182 6.16 -0.62 21.08
CA THR A 182 5.11 -1.52 20.60
C THR A 182 5.36 -2.91 21.18
N THR A 183 4.50 -3.37 22.08
CA THR A 183 4.71 -4.62 22.83
C THR A 183 3.77 -5.74 22.42
N GLY A 184 2.77 -5.45 21.58
CA GLY A 184 1.77 -6.42 21.17
C GLY A 184 0.96 -6.90 22.39
N ASP A 185 0.87 -8.21 22.57
CA ASP A 185 0.14 -8.80 23.71
C ASP A 185 0.93 -8.76 25.03
N ASP A 186 2.23 -8.43 25.00
CA ASP A 186 3.04 -8.30 26.21
C ASP A 186 2.65 -7.00 26.96
N ARG A 187 2.44 -7.11 28.27
CA ARG A 187 2.15 -5.98 29.16
C ARG A 187 3.34 -5.75 30.09
N PRO A 188 4.35 -4.98 29.66
CA PRO A 188 5.53 -4.73 30.49
C PRO A 188 5.14 -3.99 31.77
N GLU A 189 5.54 -4.55 32.91
CA GLU A 189 5.31 -3.94 34.22
C GLU A 189 5.99 -2.57 34.33
N ASN A 190 5.33 -1.61 35.00
CA ASN A 190 5.85 -0.27 35.29
C ASN A 190 6.05 0.65 34.08
N LEU A 191 5.57 0.26 32.91
CA LEU A 191 5.40 1.19 31.78
C LEU A 191 3.96 1.71 31.76
N VAL A 192 3.80 2.94 31.28
CA VAL A 192 2.49 3.59 31.18
C VAL A 192 1.91 3.25 29.81
N ALA A 193 0.69 2.74 29.73
CA ALA A 193 0.01 2.56 28.45
C ALA A 193 -0.13 3.94 27.76
N ASP A 194 0.12 4.00 26.45
CA ASP A 194 -0.02 5.26 25.72
C ASP A 194 -1.47 5.75 25.81
N PRO A 195 -1.74 6.91 26.45
CA PRO A 195 -3.10 7.40 26.63
C PRO A 195 -3.79 7.73 25.30
N ARG A 196 -3.03 7.87 24.20
CA ARG A 196 -3.59 8.10 22.86
C ARG A 196 -4.05 6.80 22.19
N ASP A 197 -3.57 5.65 22.67
CA ASP A 197 -3.85 4.35 22.07
C ASP A 197 -3.72 3.20 23.10
N PRO A 198 -4.63 3.15 24.10
CA PRO A 198 -4.50 2.24 25.24
C PRO A 198 -4.73 0.75 24.89
N ASP A 199 -5.42 0.47 23.78
CA ASP A 199 -5.79 -0.89 23.38
C ASP A 199 -4.81 -1.52 22.37
N ALA A 200 -3.89 -0.75 21.77
CA ALA A 200 -2.99 -1.25 20.72
C ALA A 200 -1.66 -1.85 21.21
N GLY A 201 -1.53 -2.15 22.51
CA GLY A 201 -0.26 -2.67 23.05
C GLY A 201 0.89 -1.68 22.90
N ARG A 202 0.60 -0.38 23.06
CA ARG A 202 1.59 0.70 23.05
C ARG A 202 1.84 1.21 24.46
N PHE A 203 3.12 1.31 24.80
CA PHE A 203 3.57 1.74 26.13
C PHE A 203 4.60 2.84 26.01
N LEU A 204 4.65 3.72 26.98
CA LEU A 204 5.62 4.80 27.10
C LEU A 204 6.63 4.45 28.18
N ALA A 205 7.92 4.58 27.85
CA ALA A 205 9.01 4.46 28.80
C ALA A 205 9.84 5.74 28.86
N ALA A 206 10.24 6.13 30.06
CA ALA A 206 11.31 7.09 30.24
C ALA A 206 12.66 6.43 29.85
N PRO A 207 13.64 7.20 29.33
CA PRO A 207 14.96 6.67 28.97
C PRO A 207 15.66 5.90 30.11
N GLU A 208 15.40 6.29 31.36
CA GLU A 208 15.99 5.69 32.56
C GLU A 208 15.41 4.31 32.89
N GLN A 209 14.25 3.96 32.32
CA GLN A 209 13.63 2.65 32.46
C GLN A 209 14.18 1.64 31.45
N LEU A 210 14.93 2.08 30.44
CA LEU A 210 15.42 1.24 29.35
C LEU A 210 16.86 0.78 29.62
N ASP A 211 17.11 -0.51 29.38
CA ASP A 211 18.46 -1.09 29.38
C ASP A 211 19.23 -0.66 28.13
N ALA A 212 18.54 -0.45 27.02
CA ALA A 212 19.10 0.08 25.78
C ALA A 212 18.01 0.74 24.92
N TRP A 213 18.38 1.71 24.12
CA TRP A 213 17.55 2.24 23.03
C TRP A 213 18.46 2.48 21.84
N TYR A 214 18.15 1.89 20.70
CA TYR A 214 19.04 1.91 19.55
C TYR A 214 18.28 1.88 18.24
N ARG A 215 18.92 2.43 17.21
CA ARG A 215 18.46 2.38 15.83
C ARG A 215 19.34 1.42 15.04
N THR A 216 18.73 0.45 14.37
CA THR A 216 19.40 -0.32 13.33
C THR A 216 19.22 0.39 12.00
N HIS A 217 20.27 0.45 11.19
CA HIS A 217 20.21 0.89 9.80
C HIS A 217 21.16 0.03 8.98
N TRP A 218 21.04 0.08 7.65
CA TRP A 218 21.92 -0.64 6.76
C TRP A 218 22.66 0.33 5.85
N THR A 219 23.90 0.02 5.54
CA THR A 219 24.69 0.73 4.52
C THR A 219 25.12 -0.25 3.45
N PHE A 220 25.38 0.25 2.25
CA PHE A 220 25.96 -0.54 1.17
C PHE A 220 26.74 0.34 0.20
N TYR A 221 27.54 -0.30 -0.63
CA TYR A 221 28.21 0.32 -1.76
C TYR A 221 27.59 -0.13 -3.07
N TRP A 222 27.45 0.82 -4.01
CA TRP A 222 27.06 0.54 -5.39
C TRP A 222 27.93 1.36 -6.33
N GLN A 223 28.60 0.68 -7.27
CA GLN A 223 29.55 1.30 -8.21
C GLN A 223 30.58 2.21 -7.52
N ARG A 224 31.09 1.79 -6.35
CA ARG A 224 32.05 2.51 -5.49
C ARG A 224 31.51 3.76 -4.76
N GLY A 225 30.21 4.05 -4.83
CA GLY A 225 29.57 5.08 -4.02
C GLY A 225 28.93 4.50 -2.76
N PRO A 226 29.00 5.17 -1.59
CA PRO A 226 28.35 4.73 -0.36
C PRO A 226 26.89 5.20 -0.29
N PHE A 227 26.03 4.35 0.27
CA PHE A 227 24.60 4.58 0.44
C PHE A 227 24.10 4.11 1.81
N ASP A 228 23.18 4.88 2.39
CA ASP A 228 22.33 4.43 3.51
C ASP A 228 21.06 3.79 2.94
N ALA A 229 20.77 2.56 3.30
CA ALA A 229 19.54 1.89 2.87
C ALA A 229 18.31 2.49 3.55
N VAL A 230 17.26 2.69 2.77
CA VAL A 230 15.98 3.25 3.23
C VAL A 230 14.80 2.30 3.06
N GLY A 231 15.04 1.10 2.53
CA GLY A 231 14.05 0.03 2.32
C GLY A 231 14.34 -0.76 1.04
N THR A 232 13.35 -1.52 0.58
CA THR A 232 13.33 -2.05 -0.80
C THR A 232 12.15 -1.50 -1.60
N VAL A 233 12.28 -1.47 -2.92
CA VAL A 233 11.22 -1.11 -3.86
C VAL A 233 11.24 -2.17 -4.95
N ASP A 234 10.11 -2.84 -5.17
CA ASP A 234 9.98 -3.93 -6.15
C ASP A 234 11.00 -5.08 -6.01
N GLY A 235 11.48 -5.32 -4.77
CA GLY A 235 12.50 -6.33 -4.45
C GLY A 235 13.96 -5.87 -4.66
N ARG A 236 14.15 -4.58 -4.92
CA ARG A 236 15.47 -3.94 -5.11
C ARG A 236 15.78 -3.04 -3.93
N ILE A 237 17.02 -3.01 -3.44
CA ILE A 237 17.37 -2.14 -2.31
C ILE A 237 17.37 -0.68 -2.75
N LYS A 238 16.67 0.17 -2.00
CA LYS A 238 16.67 1.62 -2.19
C LYS A 238 17.64 2.25 -1.19
N GLY A 239 18.53 3.11 -1.67
CA GLY A 239 19.51 3.81 -0.85
C GLY A 239 19.54 5.31 -1.09
N VAL A 240 19.95 6.06 -0.05
CA VAL A 240 20.28 7.49 -0.11
C VAL A 240 21.80 7.61 -0.16
N TYR A 241 22.32 8.35 -1.14
CA TYR A 241 23.75 8.55 -1.33
C TYR A 241 24.35 9.42 -0.21
N THR A 242 25.43 8.93 0.41
CA THR A 242 26.10 9.60 1.54
C THR A 242 27.49 10.13 1.20
N GLY A 243 27.99 9.89 -0.02
CA GLY A 243 29.38 10.16 -0.40
C GLY A 243 29.74 11.62 -0.68
N GLY A 244 28.80 12.57 -0.57
CA GLY A 244 29.04 14.02 -0.67
C GLY A 244 29.50 14.55 -2.04
N SER A 245 29.95 13.70 -2.96
CA SER A 245 30.42 14.11 -4.30
C SER A 245 29.27 14.32 -5.28
N TRP A 246 29.04 15.57 -5.67
CA TRP A 246 28.08 15.93 -6.73
C TRP A 246 28.46 15.29 -8.08
N GLY A 247 29.75 15.22 -8.40
CA GLY A 247 30.23 14.61 -9.65
C GLY A 247 29.86 13.14 -9.76
N PHE A 248 29.90 12.40 -8.66
CA PHE A 248 29.42 11.01 -8.62
C PHE A 248 27.91 10.93 -8.83
N ALA A 249 27.14 11.72 -8.07
CA ALA A 249 25.68 11.70 -8.14
C ALA A 249 25.17 12.04 -9.56
N ASN A 250 25.78 13.02 -10.21
CA ASN A 250 25.47 13.41 -11.58
C ASN A 250 25.93 12.36 -12.60
N TYR A 251 27.17 11.86 -12.50
CA TYR A 251 27.69 10.86 -13.44
C TYR A 251 26.91 9.54 -13.41
N LYS A 252 26.39 9.15 -12.24
CA LYS A 252 25.58 7.94 -12.06
C LYS A 252 24.09 8.14 -12.30
N ASN A 253 23.67 9.35 -12.68
CA ASN A 253 22.25 9.71 -12.88
C ASN A 253 21.38 9.31 -11.68
N LEU A 254 21.84 9.59 -10.46
CA LEU A 254 21.06 9.30 -9.26
C LEU A 254 19.74 10.08 -9.27
N THR A 255 18.68 9.48 -8.74
CA THR A 255 17.36 10.11 -8.68
C THR A 255 17.36 11.24 -7.65
N HIS A 256 16.89 12.41 -8.07
CA HIS A 256 16.66 13.56 -7.21
C HIS A 256 15.34 13.39 -6.47
N GLU A 257 15.39 13.33 -5.14
CA GLU A 257 14.19 13.27 -4.30
C GLU A 257 14.14 14.45 -3.33
N PRO A 258 13.01 15.16 -3.25
CA PRO A 258 12.80 16.20 -2.25
C PRO A 258 12.75 15.56 -0.86
N SER A 259 13.55 16.09 0.06
CA SER A 259 13.48 15.73 1.49
C SER A 259 12.62 16.75 2.24
N PRO A 260 12.08 16.43 3.43
CA PRO A 260 11.39 17.38 4.32
C PRO A 260 12.26 18.55 4.89
N GLY A 261 13.22 19.06 4.12
CA GLY A 261 14.09 20.19 4.45
C GLY A 261 14.68 20.82 3.17
N ALA A 262 15.55 21.83 3.31
CA ALA A 262 16.13 22.56 2.18
C ALA A 262 17.16 21.77 1.33
N TYR A 263 17.39 20.49 1.65
CA TYR A 263 18.41 19.67 1.00
C TYR A 263 17.79 18.64 0.06
N THR A 264 18.34 18.61 -1.16
CA THR A 264 18.12 17.54 -2.13
C THR A 264 18.77 16.25 -1.62
N ARG A 265 18.08 15.12 -1.73
CA ARG A 265 18.68 13.79 -1.57
C ARG A 265 18.84 13.13 -2.94
N TYR A 266 19.97 12.46 -3.11
CA TYR A 266 20.23 11.62 -4.28
C TYR A 266 19.99 10.17 -3.87
N THR A 267 19.18 9.46 -4.65
CA THR A 267 18.81 8.07 -4.34
C THR A 267 19.09 7.13 -5.49
N VAL A 268 19.13 5.85 -5.16
CA VAL A 268 19.26 4.76 -6.13
C VAL A 268 18.37 3.60 -5.71
N THR A 269 17.86 2.86 -6.70
CA THR A 269 17.21 1.56 -6.52
C THR A 269 18.00 0.52 -7.31
N VAL A 270 18.57 -0.46 -6.63
CA VAL A 270 19.53 -1.42 -7.23
C VAL A 270 19.21 -2.84 -6.81
N ASP A 271 19.58 -3.81 -7.66
CA ASP A 271 19.42 -5.21 -7.32
C ASP A 271 20.41 -5.61 -6.21
N LEU A 272 20.00 -6.54 -5.33
CA LEU A 272 20.79 -6.98 -4.19
C LEU A 272 22.11 -7.67 -4.58
N ASP A 273 22.15 -8.30 -5.75
CA ASP A 273 23.37 -8.88 -6.33
C ASP A 273 24.35 -7.81 -6.86
N GLY A 274 23.87 -6.58 -7.05
CA GLY A 274 24.65 -5.44 -7.51
C GLY A 274 25.29 -4.59 -6.41
N VAL A 275 25.02 -4.88 -5.14
CA VAL A 275 25.59 -4.14 -4.00
C VAL A 275 26.77 -4.89 -3.37
N THR A 276 27.74 -4.14 -2.86
CA THR A 276 28.84 -4.65 -2.04
C THR A 276 28.77 -4.07 -0.64
N ASP A 277 29.44 -4.73 0.32
CA ASP A 277 29.61 -4.22 1.68
C ASP A 277 28.27 -3.83 2.35
N LEU A 278 27.25 -4.67 2.13
CA LEU A 278 25.94 -4.52 2.75
C LEU A 278 26.04 -4.90 4.23
N GLU A 279 26.06 -3.89 5.09
CA GLU A 279 26.31 -4.04 6.52
C GLU A 279 25.17 -3.45 7.33
N GLN A 280 24.82 -4.13 8.43
CA GLN A 280 23.89 -3.60 9.42
C GLN A 280 24.67 -2.87 10.51
N HIS A 281 24.24 -1.66 10.82
CA HIS A 281 24.80 -0.81 11.86
C HIS A 281 23.79 -0.61 12.97
N ARG A 282 24.30 -0.37 14.18
CA ARG A 282 23.52 -0.03 15.36
C ARG A 282 24.01 1.29 15.95
N THR A 283 23.11 2.26 16.07
CA THR A 283 23.37 3.55 16.73
C THR A 283 22.66 3.58 18.08
N ASP A 284 23.38 3.90 19.14
CA ASP A 284 22.82 4.06 20.49
C ASP A 284 22.09 5.42 20.60
N LEU A 285 20.79 5.37 20.85
CA LEU A 285 19.93 6.55 20.98
C LEU A 285 19.85 7.06 22.43
N LEU A 286 20.11 6.22 23.45
CA LEU A 286 20.17 6.70 24.84
C LEU A 286 21.32 7.68 25.03
N ALA A 287 22.48 7.37 24.43
CA ALA A 287 23.65 8.23 24.49
C ALA A 287 23.36 9.61 23.87
N THR A 288 22.84 9.63 22.64
CA THR A 288 22.50 10.87 21.92
C THR A 288 21.45 11.71 22.64
N GLN A 289 20.46 11.08 23.27
CA GLN A 289 19.43 11.80 24.01
C GLN A 289 19.98 12.48 25.27
N ARG A 290 20.90 11.83 25.98
CA ARG A 290 21.55 12.39 27.18
C ARG A 290 22.42 13.60 26.83
N GLU A 291 23.12 13.54 25.71
CA GLU A 291 23.94 14.65 25.20
C GLU A 291 23.07 15.85 24.82
N SER A 292 21.97 15.62 24.10
CA SER A 292 21.01 16.66 23.71
C SER A 292 20.40 17.39 24.93
N ARG A 293 20.03 16.66 25.99
CA ARG A 293 19.52 17.27 27.24
C ARG A 293 20.56 18.14 27.93
N ARG A 294 21.81 17.66 28.05
CA ARG A 294 22.91 18.43 28.67
C ARG A 294 23.23 19.73 27.90
N GLY A 295 23.19 19.70 26.57
CA GLY A 295 23.42 20.88 25.74
C GLY A 295 22.29 21.92 25.85
N GLY A 296 21.04 21.48 25.98
CA GLY A 296 19.89 22.38 26.14
C GLY A 296 19.85 23.10 27.49
N ASP A 297 20.23 22.43 28.57
CA ASP A 297 20.27 23.03 29.91
C ASP A 297 21.40 24.06 30.04
N ALA A 298 22.57 23.79 29.45
CA ALA A 298 23.69 24.73 29.44
C ALA A 298 23.39 26.03 28.67
N ALA A 299 22.63 25.95 27.57
CA ALA A 299 22.20 27.12 26.80
C ALA A 299 21.18 27.97 27.57
N ARG A 300 20.28 27.36 28.36
CA ARG A 300 19.30 28.10 29.17
C ARG A 300 19.90 28.75 30.42
N SER A 301 20.98 28.18 30.97
CA SER A 301 21.70 28.78 32.10
C SER A 301 22.62 29.95 31.71
N ALA A 302 22.88 30.17 30.42
CA ALA A 302 23.70 31.29 29.94
C ALA A 302 22.90 32.56 29.60
N ASP A 303 21.57 32.45 29.50
CA ASP A 303 20.64 33.54 29.15
C ASP A 303 19.81 34.06 30.36
N GLY A 304 20.13 33.59 31.58
CA GLY A 304 19.51 34.05 32.84
C GLY A 304 20.52 34.75 33.74
#